data_AF-A0A3C0Z6Y6-F1
#
_entry.id   AF-A0A3C0Z6Y6-F1
#
_cell.length_a   1.000
_cell.length_b   1.000
_cell.length_c   1.000
_cell.angle_alpha   90.00
_cell.angle_beta   90.00
_cell.angle_gamma   90.00
#
_symmetry.space_group_name_H-M   'P 1'
#
loop_
_entity.id
_entity.type
_entity.pdbx_description
1 polymer ?
#
loop_
_entity_poly.entity_id
_entity_poly.type
_entity_poly.pdbx_seq_one_letter_code
_entity_poly.pdbx_strand_id
1 'polypeptide(L)'
;NLGLAEFDYPQEIKTAYLNKNFGPYVQKDLGSVPVNILYDMDTTGGNSGSPIMNANGELIGVNFDRAYDATINDFAWNESYSRSIGVDIRYVLWVADKIDNAHFILKEMGI
;
A
#
# COMPACT_ATOMS: atom_id res chain seq x y z
N ASN A 1 8.43 -17.62 9.03
CA ASN A 1 9.54 -16.76 8.56
C ASN A 1 10.63 -17.68 8.05
N LEU A 2 11.14 -17.49 6.83
CA LEU A 2 12.13 -18.39 6.19
C LEU A 2 13.57 -18.17 6.72
N GLY A 3 13.77 -17.21 7.63
CA GLY A 3 15.07 -16.88 8.22
C GLY A 3 15.96 -16.03 7.33
N LEU A 4 15.41 -15.47 6.25
CA LEU A 4 16.11 -14.54 5.35
C LEU A 4 15.84 -13.11 5.83
N ALA A 5 16.91 -12.31 5.94
CA ALA A 5 16.85 -10.94 6.46
C ALA A 5 15.91 -10.03 5.65
N GLU A 6 15.75 -10.27 4.34
CA GLU A 6 14.85 -9.53 3.45
C GLU A 6 13.35 -9.75 3.75
N PHE A 7 13.00 -10.80 4.50
CA PHE A 7 11.63 -11.10 4.93
C PHE A 7 11.42 -10.90 6.43
N ASP A 8 12.41 -10.32 7.13
CA ASP A 8 12.24 -9.92 8.52
C ASP A 8 11.38 -8.65 8.63
N TYR A 9 10.55 -8.60 9.66
CA TYR A 9 9.64 -7.50 9.93
C TYR A 9 9.44 -7.32 11.45
N PRO A 10 9.05 -6.11 11.90
CA PRO A 10 8.80 -5.83 13.32
C PRO A 10 7.78 -6.78 13.97
N GLN A 11 8.03 -7.22 15.21
CA GLN A 11 7.14 -8.16 15.92
C GLN A 11 5.78 -7.56 16.25
N GLU A 12 5.70 -6.24 16.32
CA GLU A 12 4.50 -5.45 16.54
C GLU A 12 3.48 -5.72 15.43
N ILE A 13 3.93 -5.80 14.17
CA ILE A 13 3.06 -6.14 13.02
C ILE A 13 2.49 -7.55 13.19
N LYS A 14 3.33 -8.53 13.56
CA LYS A 14 2.87 -9.90 13.82
C LYS A 14 1.82 -9.94 14.92
N THR A 15 2.09 -9.25 16.01
CA THR A 15 1.22 -9.21 17.20
C THR A 15 -0.11 -8.56 16.87
N ALA A 16 -0.10 -7.41 16.18
CA ALA A 16 -1.30 -6.72 15.73
C ALA A 16 -2.13 -7.60 14.78
N TYR A 17 -1.48 -8.31 13.86
CA TYR A 17 -2.16 -9.24 12.95
C TYR A 17 -2.81 -10.43 13.68
N LEU A 18 -2.05 -11.11 14.56
CA LEU A 18 -2.57 -12.27 15.31
C LEU A 18 -3.73 -11.89 16.23
N ASN A 19 -3.69 -10.69 16.82
CA ASN A 19 -4.75 -10.15 17.65
C ASN A 19 -5.91 -9.53 16.85
N LYS A 20 -5.84 -9.52 15.52
CA LYS A 20 -6.80 -8.87 14.62
C LYS A 20 -7.05 -7.39 14.98
N ASN A 21 -6.00 -6.70 15.43
CA ASN A 21 -6.04 -5.27 15.75
C ASN A 21 -6.02 -4.43 14.46
N PHE A 22 -7.04 -4.60 13.61
CA PHE A 22 -7.14 -3.96 12.30
C PHE A 22 -7.90 -2.63 12.33
N GLY A 23 -8.76 -2.43 13.34
CA GLY A 23 -9.54 -1.20 13.48
C GLY A 23 -10.40 -0.89 12.23
N PRO A 24 -10.55 0.39 11.84
CA PRO A 24 -11.35 0.79 10.68
C PRO A 24 -10.67 0.48 9.33
N TYR A 25 -9.43 -0.01 9.32
CA TYR A 25 -8.63 -0.22 8.11
C TYR A 25 -8.90 -1.58 7.42
N VAL A 26 -9.74 -2.42 8.01
CA VAL A 26 -10.08 -3.74 7.48
C VAL A 26 -10.81 -3.65 6.14
N GLN A 27 -10.38 -4.43 5.16
CA GLN A 27 -11.15 -4.67 3.94
C GLN A 27 -12.04 -5.88 4.14
N LYS A 28 -13.36 -5.70 3.98
CA LYS A 28 -14.37 -6.74 4.26
C LYS A 28 -14.09 -8.06 3.53
N ASP A 29 -13.79 -8.00 2.23
CA ASP A 29 -13.61 -9.20 1.41
C ASP A 29 -12.29 -9.92 1.69
N LEU A 30 -11.27 -9.19 2.16
CA LEU A 30 -9.99 -9.75 2.57
C LEU A 30 -10.03 -10.29 4.01
N GLY A 31 -10.88 -9.72 4.87
CA GLY A 31 -10.93 -10.03 6.30
C GLY A 31 -9.71 -9.55 7.08
N SER A 32 -8.87 -8.69 6.49
CA SER A 32 -7.66 -8.12 7.10
C SER A 32 -7.34 -6.73 6.52
N VAL A 33 -6.20 -6.15 6.88
CA VAL A 33 -5.72 -4.88 6.33
C VAL A 33 -5.08 -5.14 4.97
N PRO A 34 -5.54 -4.49 3.89
CA PRO A 34 -4.91 -4.60 2.58
C PRO A 34 -3.56 -3.90 2.61
N VAL A 35 -2.55 -4.47 1.96
CA VAL A 35 -1.18 -3.94 1.96
C VAL A 35 -0.90 -3.16 0.68
N ASN A 36 -1.11 -3.79 -0.47
CA ASN A 36 -0.83 -3.21 -1.78
C ASN A 36 -2.02 -3.32 -2.72
N ILE A 37 -1.99 -2.48 -3.76
CA ILE A 37 -2.96 -2.45 -4.84
C ILE A 37 -2.23 -2.50 -6.19
N LEU A 38 -2.80 -3.24 -7.13
CA LEU A 38 -2.43 -3.17 -8.55
C LEU A 38 -3.44 -2.29 -9.27
N TYR A 39 -2.94 -1.43 -10.15
CA TYR A 39 -3.76 -0.53 -10.94
C TYR A 39 -3.14 -0.36 -12.34
N ASP A 40 -3.97 0.01 -13.32
CA ASP A 40 -3.67 0.01 -14.75
C ASP A 40 -3.19 1.37 -15.29
N MET A 41 -2.60 2.21 -14.43
CA MET A 41 -1.98 3.44 -14.90
C MET A 41 -0.61 3.17 -15.53
N ASP A 42 -0.25 4.02 -16.48
CA ASP A 42 1.06 4.04 -17.09
C ASP A 42 2.04 4.85 -16.22
N THR A 43 2.95 4.15 -15.54
CA THR A 43 3.99 4.77 -14.71
C THR A 43 5.38 4.35 -15.15
N THR A 44 6.38 5.14 -14.78
CA THR A 44 7.79 4.87 -14.98
C THR A 44 8.66 5.39 -13.83
N GLY A 45 9.99 5.28 -13.96
CA GLY A 45 10.93 5.90 -13.06
C GLY A 45 10.65 7.40 -12.93
N GLY A 46 10.52 7.87 -11.68
CA GLY A 46 10.08 9.23 -11.36
C GLY A 46 8.66 9.30 -10.79
N ASN A 47 7.84 8.27 -10.95
CA ASN A 47 6.50 8.21 -10.34
C ASN A 47 6.50 7.69 -8.89
N SER A 48 7.63 7.29 -8.31
CA SER A 48 7.69 6.87 -6.90
C SER A 48 7.19 7.99 -5.99
N GLY A 49 6.25 7.67 -5.10
CA GLY A 49 5.59 8.63 -4.21
C GLY A 49 4.37 9.34 -4.83
N SER A 50 4.01 9.06 -6.08
CA SER A 50 2.84 9.69 -6.71
C SER A 50 1.55 9.32 -5.98
N PRO A 51 0.63 10.28 -5.74
CA PRO A 51 -0.66 9.99 -5.12
C PRO A 51 -1.54 9.20 -6.08
N ILE A 52 -2.14 8.12 -5.60
CA ILE A 52 -3.21 7.38 -6.28
C ILE A 52 -4.53 7.92 -5.74
N MET A 53 -5.36 8.47 -6.62
CA MET A 53 -6.62 9.12 -6.25
C MET A 53 -7.84 8.34 -6.75
N ASN A 54 -8.95 8.40 -6.01
CA ASN A 54 -10.23 7.93 -6.50
C ASN A 54 -10.93 8.97 -7.40
N ALA A 55 -12.15 8.65 -7.87
CA ALA A 55 -12.94 9.52 -8.75
C ALA A 55 -13.30 10.89 -8.14
N ASN A 56 -13.19 11.05 -6.81
CA ASN A 56 -13.47 12.30 -6.10
C ASN A 56 -12.18 13.09 -5.78
N GLY A 57 -11.00 12.62 -6.20
CA GLY A 57 -9.73 13.24 -5.87
C GLY A 57 -9.23 12.92 -4.45
N GLU A 58 -9.79 11.91 -3.79
CA GLU A 58 -9.34 11.49 -2.45
C GLU A 58 -8.20 10.47 -2.58
N LEU A 59 -7.18 10.59 -1.72
CA LEU A 59 -6.01 9.70 -1.71
C LEU A 59 -6.41 8.28 -1.29
N ILE A 60 -6.14 7.30 -2.15
CA ILE A 60 -6.39 5.87 -1.89
C ILE A 60 -5.13 5.00 -1.87
N GLY A 61 -4.00 5.55 -2.27
CA GLY A 61 -2.71 4.86 -2.19
C GLY A 61 -1.55 5.73 -2.63
N VAL A 62 -0.35 5.17 -2.53
CA VAL A 62 0.90 5.83 -2.96
C VAL A 62 1.67 4.88 -3.87
N ASN A 63 1.96 5.33 -5.08
CA ASN A 63 2.72 4.55 -6.05
C ASN A 63 4.16 4.31 -5.58
N PHE A 64 4.68 3.10 -5.74
CA PHE A 64 6.09 2.84 -5.46
C PHE A 64 6.81 2.01 -6.52
N ASP A 65 6.11 1.19 -7.31
CA ASP A 65 6.75 0.29 -8.27
C ASP A 65 5.82 -0.12 -9.43
N ARG A 66 6.28 -1.05 -10.26
CA ARG A 66 5.56 -1.65 -11.40
C ARG A 66 5.72 -3.16 -11.37
N ALA A 67 4.73 -3.87 -11.89
CA ALA A 67 4.80 -5.32 -12.05
C ALA A 67 5.96 -5.70 -12.99
N TYR A 68 6.52 -6.89 -12.81
CA TYR A 68 7.67 -7.36 -13.60
C TYR A 68 7.43 -7.30 -15.11
N ASP A 69 6.26 -7.74 -15.57
CA ASP A 69 5.90 -7.72 -17.00
C ASP A 69 5.72 -6.29 -17.54
N ALA A 70 5.53 -5.30 -16.66
CA ALA A 70 5.38 -3.89 -17.00
C ALA A 70 6.73 -3.15 -17.17
N THR A 71 7.87 -3.85 -17.08
CA THR A 71 9.20 -3.24 -17.31
C THR A 71 9.37 -2.72 -18.74
N ILE A 72 8.61 -3.23 -19.71
CA ILE A 72 8.58 -2.74 -21.10
C ILE A 72 7.73 -1.47 -21.29
N ASN A 73 7.00 -1.01 -20.27
CA ASN A 73 6.12 0.16 -20.37
C ASN A 73 6.86 1.43 -20.82
N ASP A 74 8.17 1.51 -20.57
CA ASP A 74 9.01 2.64 -21.04
C ASP A 74 9.05 2.74 -22.58
N PHE A 75 8.68 1.67 -23.28
CA PHE A 75 8.63 1.59 -24.74
C PHE A 75 7.21 1.33 -25.28
N ALA A 76 6.41 0.49 -24.60
CA ALA A 76 5.04 0.20 -24.99
C ALA A 76 4.20 -0.28 -23.80
N TRP A 77 3.06 0.37 -23.60
CA TRP A 77 2.08 0.00 -22.58
C TRP A 77 1.04 -1.00 -23.13
N ASN A 78 0.58 -1.95 -22.30
CA ASN A 78 -0.40 -2.96 -22.70
C ASN A 78 -1.41 -3.29 -21.59
N GLU A 79 -2.71 -3.17 -21.91
CA GLU A 79 -3.83 -3.44 -20.99
C GLU A 79 -3.77 -4.82 -20.32
N SER A 80 -3.22 -5.81 -21.01
CA SER A 80 -3.22 -7.21 -20.56
C SER A 80 -2.23 -7.49 -19.42
N TYR A 81 -1.12 -6.75 -19.33
CA TYR A 81 -0.05 -7.05 -18.37
C TYR A 81 0.52 -5.83 -17.64
N SER A 82 0.38 -4.61 -18.17
CA SER A 82 0.94 -3.41 -17.55
C SER A 82 0.19 -3.07 -16.26
N ARG A 83 0.86 -3.22 -15.11
CA ARG A 83 0.30 -2.86 -13.81
C ARG A 83 1.32 -2.04 -13.02
N SER A 84 0.85 -0.93 -12.47
CA SER A 84 1.54 -0.16 -11.46
C SER A 84 1.21 -0.71 -10.07
N ILE A 85 2.14 -0.57 -9.13
CA ILE A 85 2.03 -1.09 -7.76
C ILE A 85 2.02 0.08 -6.79
N GLY A 86 0.95 0.15 -6.00
CA GLY A 86 0.79 1.12 -4.92
C GLY A 86 0.69 0.45 -3.55
N VAL A 87 1.08 1.16 -2.49
CA VAL A 87 0.66 0.84 -1.13
C VAL A 87 -0.75 1.37 -0.91
N ASP A 88 -1.64 0.55 -0.34
CA ASP A 88 -3.00 0.97 -0.01
C ASP A 88 -2.94 1.99 1.14
N ILE A 89 -3.68 3.09 1.03
CA ILE A 89 -3.64 4.14 2.07
C ILE A 89 -4.07 3.61 3.43
N ARG A 90 -4.94 2.59 3.49
CA ARG A 90 -5.35 1.96 4.74
C ARG A 90 -4.19 1.26 5.44
N TYR A 91 -3.23 0.69 4.69
CA TYR A 91 -2.03 0.10 5.29
C TYR A 91 -1.15 1.18 5.92
N VAL A 92 -0.92 2.27 5.20
CA VAL A 92 -0.12 3.41 5.69
C VAL A 92 -0.71 3.96 6.98
N LEU A 93 -2.02 4.17 7.01
CA LEU A 93 -2.73 4.66 8.19
C LEU A 93 -2.77 3.64 9.33
N TRP A 94 -2.91 2.34 9.02
CA TRP A 94 -2.85 1.27 10.02
C TRP A 94 -1.48 1.18 10.68
N VAL A 95 -0.38 1.31 9.92
CA VAL A 95 0.97 1.35 10.47
C VAL A 95 1.14 2.57 11.37
N ALA A 96 0.74 3.75 10.90
CA ALA A 96 0.81 4.97 11.70
C ALA A 96 0.00 4.88 13.01
N ASP A 97 -1.22 4.32 12.96
CA ASP A 97 -2.08 4.18 14.14
C ASP A 97 -1.64 3.04 15.06
N LYS A 98 -1.56 1.81 14.54
CA LYS A 98 -1.48 0.58 15.35
C LYS A 98 -0.07 0.08 15.63
N ILE A 99 0.91 0.55 14.86
CA ILE A 99 2.31 0.11 14.99
C ILE A 99 3.13 1.25 15.61
N ASP A 100 3.09 2.44 15.00
CA ASP A 100 3.93 3.57 15.38
C ASP A 100 3.29 4.50 16.43
N ASN A 101 1.98 4.36 16.69
CA ASN A 101 1.20 5.21 17.61
C ASN A 101 1.30 6.73 17.26
N ALA A 102 1.40 7.05 15.97
CA ALA A 102 1.58 8.38 15.42
C ALA A 102 0.27 9.19 15.33
N HIS A 103 -0.53 9.20 16.41
CA HIS A 103 -1.85 9.83 16.44
C HIS A 103 -1.82 11.35 16.16
N PHE A 104 -0.68 12.01 16.37
CA PHE A 104 -0.52 13.43 16.06
C PHE A 104 -0.58 13.72 14.55
N ILE A 105 -0.02 12.84 13.71
CA ILE A 105 -0.08 12.95 12.24
C ILE A 105 -1.50 12.66 11.75
N LEU A 106 -2.16 11.65 12.31
CA LEU A 106 -3.56 11.33 11.95
C LEU A 106 -4.48 12.52 12.24
N LYS A 107 -4.28 13.16 13.40
CA LYS A 107 -5.00 14.39 13.76
C LYS A 107 -4.72 15.55 12.80
N GLU A 108 -3.48 15.71 12.35
CA GLU A 108 -3.11 16.74 11.36
C GLU A 108 -3.83 16.53 10.02
N MET A 109 -3.99 15.28 9.59
CA MET A 109 -4.72 14.91 8.38
C MET A 109 -6.25 15.02 8.53
N GLY A 110 -6.76 15.18 9.75
CA GLY A 110 -8.20 15.34 10.03
C GLY A 110 -9.01 14.05 9.94
N ILE A 111 -8.38 12.90 10.21
CA ILE A 111 -8.99 11.55 10.18
C ILE A 111 -9.11 10.91 11.57
#